data_AF-A0A7C1SRD7-F1
#
_entry.id   AF-A0A7C1SRD7-F1
#
_cell.length_a   1.000
_cell.length_b   1.000
_cell.length_c   1.000
_cell.angle_alpha   90.00
_cell.angle_beta   90.00
_cell.angle_gamma   90.00
#
_symmetry.space_group_name_H-M   'P 1'
#
loop_
_entity.id
_entity.type
_entity.pdbx_description
1 polymer ?
#
loop_
_entity_poly.entity_id
_entity_poly.type
_entity_poly.pdbx_seq_one_letter_code
_entity_poly.pdbx_strand_id
1 'polypeptide(L)'
;MNTVNALKIRNHFGEVLEMLDNGKEPILITKARKIRAVLIRYEDFQTRFLDKQANEERDRFFTQIKSHVLPSLINQDSVQTLRELRGYKD
;
A
#
# COMPACT_ATOMS: atom_id res chain seq x y z
N MET A 1 -0.82 -16.68 -13.99
CA MET A 1 -1.94 -15.99 -13.29
C MET A 1 -3.25 -16.63 -13.70
N ASN A 2 -3.98 -17.23 -12.75
CA ASN A 2 -5.23 -17.95 -13.03
C ASN A 2 -6.46 -17.04 -12.87
N THR A 3 -7.44 -17.17 -13.76
CA THR A 3 -8.73 -16.45 -13.70
C THR A 3 -9.87 -17.44 -13.48
N VAL A 4 -10.70 -17.19 -12.47
CA VAL A 4 -11.81 -18.06 -12.09
C VAL A 4 -13.10 -17.24 -12.02
N ASN A 5 -14.19 -17.82 -12.54
CA ASN A 5 -15.52 -17.21 -12.48
C ASN A 5 -16.10 -17.35 -11.07
N ALA A 6 -16.76 -16.30 -10.57
CA ALA A 6 -17.49 -16.30 -9.31
C ALA A 6 -18.49 -17.46 -9.16
N LEU A 7 -19.08 -17.94 -10.27
CA LEU A 7 -19.97 -19.11 -10.24
C LEU A 7 -19.21 -20.41 -9.93
N LYS A 8 -17.99 -20.56 -10.46
CA LYS A 8 -17.16 -21.76 -10.20
C LYS A 8 -16.75 -21.78 -8.71
N ILE A 9 -16.41 -20.63 -8.15
CA ILE A 9 -16.07 -20.47 -6.72
C ILE A 9 -17.23 -20.88 -5.81
N ARG A 10 -18.46 -20.46 -6.12
CA ARG A 10 -19.64 -20.79 -5.31
C ARG A 10 -19.86 -22.31 -5.22
N ASN A 11 -19.60 -23.02 -6.32
CA ASN A 11 -19.94 -24.44 -6.43
C ASN A 11 -18.75 -25.36 -6.07
N HIS A 12 -17.51 -24.89 -6.23
CA HIS A 12 -16.29 -25.69 -6.13
C HIS A 12 -15.21 -24.95 -5.33
N PHE A 13 -15.55 -24.41 -4.16
CA PHE A 13 -14.60 -23.61 -3.38
C PHE A 13 -13.38 -24.41 -2.93
N GLY A 14 -13.56 -25.69 -2.53
CA GLY A 14 -12.46 -26.57 -2.12
C GLY A 14 -11.42 -26.79 -3.23
N GLU A 15 -11.87 -27.09 -4.45
CA GLU A 15 -10.98 -27.23 -5.62
C GLU A 15 -10.21 -25.93 -5.91
N VAL A 16 -10.86 -24.76 -5.73
CA VAL A 16 -10.22 -23.46 -5.92
C VAL A 16 -9.16 -23.18 -4.85
N LEU A 17 -9.37 -23.63 -3.60
CA LEU A 17 -8.36 -23.53 -2.55
C LEU A 17 -7.16 -24.45 -2.84
N GLU A 18 -7.40 -25.69 -3.26
CA GLU A 18 -6.32 -26.59 -3.68
C GLU A 18 -5.53 -26.02 -4.86
N MET A 19 -6.21 -25.38 -5.82
CA MET A 19 -5.53 -24.66 -6.91
C MET A 19 -4.67 -23.50 -6.41
N LEU A 20 -5.09 -22.80 -5.35
CA LEU A 20 -4.34 -21.70 -4.73
C LEU A 20 -3.14 -22.20 -3.93
N ASP A 21 -3.26 -23.35 -3.26
CA ASP A 21 -2.16 -23.94 -2.49
C ASP A 21 -1.10 -24.55 -3.40
N ASN A 22 -1.53 -25.20 -4.50
CA ASN A 22 -0.64 -25.81 -5.47
C ASN A 22 -0.01 -24.78 -6.41
N GLY A 23 -0.81 -23.82 -6.90
CA GLY A 23 -0.33 -22.71 -7.71
C GLY A 23 0.01 -21.56 -6.79
N LYS A 24 1.31 -21.33 -6.52
CA LYS A 24 1.84 -20.17 -5.75
C LYS A 24 1.54 -18.79 -6.39
N GLU A 25 0.51 -18.69 -7.20
CA GLU A 25 0.09 -17.51 -7.92
C GLU A 25 -1.31 -17.06 -7.46
N PRO A 26 -1.56 -15.75 -7.41
CA PRO A 26 -2.86 -15.20 -7.05
C PRO A 26 -3.95 -15.56 -8.08
N ILE A 27 -5.15 -15.86 -7.58
CA ILE A 27 -6.31 -16.20 -8.42
C ILE A 27 -7.20 -14.97 -8.58
N LEU A 28 -7.45 -14.56 -9.82
CA LEU A 28 -8.33 -13.44 -10.14
C LEU A 28 -9.77 -13.93 -10.26
N ILE A 29 -10.68 -13.25 -9.56
CA ILE A 29 -12.10 -13.59 -9.54
C ILE A 29 -12.85 -12.66 -10.51
N THR A 30 -13.50 -13.26 -11.50
CA THR A 30 -14.30 -12.55 -12.49
C THR A 30 -15.80 -12.75 -12.23
N LYS A 31 -16.56 -11.66 -12.34
CA LYS A 31 -18.03 -11.67 -12.32
C LYS A 31 -18.54 -10.74 -13.41
N ALA A 32 -19.46 -11.23 -14.24
CA ALA A 32 -20.00 -10.47 -15.38
C ALA A 32 -18.89 -9.88 -16.29
N ARG A 33 -17.88 -10.70 -16.63
CA ARG A 33 -16.72 -10.33 -17.47
C ARG A 33 -15.81 -9.22 -16.91
N LYS A 34 -15.94 -8.86 -15.63
CA LYS A 34 -15.05 -7.91 -14.95
C LYS A 34 -14.34 -8.59 -13.79
N ILE A 35 -13.06 -8.27 -13.59
CA ILE A 35 -12.32 -8.67 -12.38
C ILE A 35 -12.94 -7.91 -11.21
N ARG A 36 -13.31 -8.62 -10.15
CA ARG A 36 -13.97 -8.05 -8.97
C ARG A 36 -13.20 -8.27 -7.68
N ALA A 37 -12.42 -9.34 -7.60
CA ALA A 37 -11.66 -9.68 -6.42
C ALA A 37 -10.43 -10.52 -6.80
N VAL A 38 -9.53 -10.69 -5.85
CA VAL A 38 -8.36 -11.55 -5.95
C VAL A 38 -8.31 -12.44 -4.71
N LEU A 39 -8.04 -13.72 -4.91
CA LEU A 39 -7.73 -14.67 -3.86
C LEU A 39 -6.20 -14.82 -3.78
N ILE A 40 -5.63 -14.65 -2.60
CA ILE A 40 -4.20 -14.84 -2.34
C ILE A 40 -4.02 -15.72 -1.11
N ARG A 41 -2.86 -16.37 -1.01
CA ARG A 41 -2.50 -17.15 0.18
C ARG A 41 -2.31 -16.23 1.37
N TYR A 42 -2.58 -16.76 2.56
CA TYR A 42 -2.49 -15.99 3.79
C TYR A 42 -1.07 -15.47 4.06
N GLU A 43 -0.04 -16.28 3.78
CA GLU A 43 1.37 -15.89 3.91
C GLU A 43 1.73 -14.72 2.99
N ASP A 44 1.26 -14.77 1.73
CA ASP A 44 1.48 -13.70 0.75
C ASP A 44 0.73 -12.42 1.14
N PHE A 45 -0.44 -12.55 1.78
CA PHE A 45 -1.18 -11.43 2.37
C PHE A 45 -0.39 -10.80 3.50
N GLN A 46 0.09 -11.58 4.48
CA GLN A 46 0.89 -11.04 5.59
C GLN A 46 2.11 -10.29 5.06
N THR A 47 2.86 -10.90 4.16
CA THR A 47 4.12 -10.31 3.66
C THR A 47 3.88 -9.03 2.85
N ARG A 48 2.81 -8.95 2.03
CA ARG A 48 2.59 -7.81 1.11
C ARG A 48 1.64 -6.74 1.64
N PHE A 49 0.71 -7.06 2.54
CA PHE A 49 -0.22 -6.07 3.11
C PHE A 49 0.31 -5.39 4.38
N LEU A 50 1.26 -6.01 5.11
CA LEU A 50 1.99 -5.32 6.19
C LEU A 50 2.67 -4.04 5.67
N ASP A 51 3.26 -4.08 4.47
CA ASP A 51 3.90 -2.90 3.86
C ASP A 51 2.91 -1.76 3.57
N LYS A 52 1.67 -2.09 3.19
CA LYS A 52 0.66 -1.08 2.89
C LYS A 52 0.09 -0.44 4.15
N GLN A 53 -0.18 -1.23 5.19
CA GLN A 53 -0.58 -0.68 6.49
C GLN A 53 0.54 0.12 7.14
N ALA A 54 1.79 -0.35 7.09
CA ALA A 54 2.94 0.38 7.60
C ALA A 54 3.12 1.74 6.89
N ASN A 55 2.91 1.80 5.57
CA ASN A 55 2.94 3.06 4.84
C ASN A 55 1.78 3.99 5.23
N GLU A 56 0.55 3.48 5.37
CA GLU A 56 -0.59 4.28 5.81
C GLU A 56 -0.41 4.82 7.25
N GLU A 57 0.18 4.03 8.16
CA GLU A 57 0.54 4.49 9.51
C GLU A 57 1.64 5.55 9.49
N ARG A 58 2.69 5.36 8.67
CA ARG A 58 3.74 6.37 8.49
C ARG A 58 3.17 7.68 7.96
N ASP A 59 2.32 7.63 6.95
CA ASP A 59 1.71 8.82 6.36
C ASP A 59 0.80 9.54 7.36
N ARG A 60 0.01 8.80 8.16
CA ARG A 60 -0.79 9.38 9.25
C ARG A 60 0.09 10.05 10.30
N PHE A 61 1.17 9.40 10.72
CA PHE A 61 2.12 9.93 11.69
C PHE A 61 2.82 11.20 11.17
N PHE A 62 3.28 11.21 9.93
CA PHE A 62 3.87 12.39 9.30
C PHE A 62 2.86 13.54 9.18
N THR A 63 1.60 13.24 8.88
CA THR A 63 0.53 14.24 8.78
C THR A 63 0.24 14.85 10.15
N GLN A 64 0.18 14.04 11.20
CA GLN A 64 0.04 14.52 12.58
C GLN A 64 1.22 15.41 12.98
N ILE A 65 2.46 15.00 12.72
CA ILE A 65 3.64 15.84 12.99
C ILE A 65 3.54 17.16 12.24
N LYS A 66 3.26 17.15 10.93
CA LYS A 66 3.12 18.37 10.13
C LYS A 66 2.02 19.29 10.66
N SER A 67 0.92 18.74 11.18
CA SER A 67 -0.18 19.54 11.76
C SER A 67 0.19 20.21 13.09
N HIS A 68 1.19 19.67 13.81
CA HIS A 68 1.70 20.23 15.06
C HIS A 68 2.90 21.17 14.85
N VAL A 69 3.43 21.27 13.62
CA VAL A 69 4.47 22.25 13.28
C VAL A 69 3.82 23.63 13.13
N LEU A 70 4.20 24.56 14.00
CA LEU A 70 3.84 25.97 13.86
C LEU A 70 4.36 26.49 12.50
N PRO A 71 3.57 27.29 11.77
CA PRO A 71 4.05 27.98 10.58
C PRO A 71 5.33 28.74 10.91
N SER A 72 6.37 28.62 10.08
CA SER A 72 7.58 29.40 10.31
C SER A 72 7.21 30.88 10.27
N LEU A 73 7.59 31.62 11.31
CA LEU A 73 7.39 33.08 11.38
C LEU A 73 8.22 33.83 10.31
N ILE A 74 9.11 33.11 9.63
CA ILE A 74 10.08 33.63 8.67
C ILE A 74 9.90 32.83 7.37
N ASN A 75 9.66 33.54 6.27
CA ASN A 75 9.47 32.98 4.92
C ASN A 75 10.82 32.95 4.16
N GLN A 76 11.89 32.57 4.86
CA GLN A 76 13.23 32.45 4.28
C GLN A 76 13.50 30.98 3.96
N ASP A 77 14.13 30.73 2.82
CA ASP A 77 14.55 29.38 2.45
C ASP A 77 15.55 28.86 3.49
N SER A 78 15.29 27.67 4.01
CA SER A 78 16.14 26.96 4.98
C SER A 78 17.62 26.93 4.58
N VAL A 79 17.90 26.85 3.27
CA VAL A 79 19.26 26.86 2.73
C VAL A 79 19.90 28.24 2.84
N GLN A 80 19.12 29.30 2.61
CA GLN A 80 19.59 30.68 2.70
C GLN A 80 19.92 31.06 4.14
N THR A 81 19.07 30.71 5.12
CA THR A 81 19.34 30.94 6.54
C THR A 81 20.63 30.22 7.00
N LEU A 82 20.86 28.99 6.54
CA LEU A 82 22.09 28.25 6.85
C LEU A 82 23.34 28.88 6.22
N ARG A 83 23.21 29.50 5.04
CA ARG A 83 24.29 30.22 4.37
C ARG A 83 24.65 31.51 5.10
N GLU A 84 23.65 32.29 5.51
CA GLU A 84 23.82 33.50 6.30
C GLU A 84 24.51 33.21 7.65
N LEU A 85 24.07 32.18 8.37
CA LEU A 85 24.68 31.75 9.63
C LEU A 85 26.15 31.31 9.47
N ARG A 86 26.50 30.77 8.31
CA ARG A 86 27.87 30.38 7.97
C ARG A 86 28.73 31.57 7.48
N GLY A 87 28.14 32.76 7.38
CA GLY A 87 28.84 33.98 7.01
C GLY A 87 28.98 34.19 5.49
N TYR A 88 28.26 33.42 4.67
CA TYR A 88 28.13 33.75 3.26
C TYR A 88 27.14 34.91 3.11
N LYS A 89 27.61 36.06 2.63
CA LYS A 89 26.74 37.09 2.05
C LYS A 89 26.56 36.75 0.57
N ASP A 90 25.34 36.91 0.07
CA ASP A 90 24.92 36.56 -1.29
C ASP A 90 25.96 36.88 -2.38
#